data_AF-A0A5N7JPA5-F1
#
_entry.id   AF-A0A5N7JPA5-F1
#
_cell.length_a   1.000
_cell.length_b   1.000
_cell.length_c   1.000
_cell.angle_alpha   90.00
_cell.angle_beta   90.00
_cell.angle_gamma   90.00
#
_symmetry.space_group_name_H-M   'P 1'
#
loop_
_entity.id
_entity.type
_entity.pdbx_description
1 polymer ?
#
loop_
_entity_poly.entity_id
_entity_poly.type
_entity_poly.pdbx_seq_one_letter_code
_entity_poly.pdbx_strand_id
1 'polypeptide(L)'
;MGKQKTHWPTDREVRLRFILFALLDVASAQGAPAEVLLPAHKLLSNKPTQAQLCDSLAAVLACDEMAGFRFAQGTEADDVMRSLADVT
;
A
#
# COMPACT_ATOMS: atom_id res chain seq x y z
N MET A 1 5.54 -31.65 16.16
CA MET A 1 5.71 -30.19 16.07
C MET A 1 6.26 -29.84 14.70
N GLY A 2 5.40 -29.46 13.76
CA GLY A 2 5.81 -29.14 12.39
C GLY A 2 6.52 -27.80 12.35
N LYS A 3 7.74 -27.76 11.81
CA LYS A 3 8.47 -26.52 11.56
C LYS A 3 7.61 -25.64 10.64
N GLN A 4 7.09 -24.53 11.15
CA GLN A 4 6.45 -23.51 10.32
C GLN A 4 7.51 -23.04 9.31
N LYS A 5 7.28 -23.31 8.02
CA LYS A 5 8.14 -22.80 6.95
C LYS A 5 8.16 -21.29 7.07
N THR A 6 9.35 -20.71 7.16
CA THR A 6 9.53 -19.26 7.03
C THR A 6 8.98 -18.85 5.68
N HIS A 7 7.79 -18.23 5.67
CA HIS A 7 7.22 -17.63 4.48
C HIS A 7 7.99 -16.34 4.19
N TRP A 8 8.79 -16.38 3.13
CA TRP A 8 9.47 -15.20 2.61
C TRP A 8 8.48 -14.38 1.77
N PRO A 9 8.53 -13.05 1.86
CA PRO A 9 7.71 -12.22 1.00
C PRO A 9 8.11 -12.44 -0.45
N THR A 10 7.13 -12.43 -1.34
CA THR A 10 7.38 -12.39 -2.77
C THR A 10 7.97 -11.04 -3.17
N ASP A 11 8.64 -11.01 -4.30
CA ASP A 11 9.17 -9.80 -4.90
C ASP A 11 8.07 -8.72 -5.10
N ARG A 12 6.86 -9.12 -5.51
CA ARG A 12 5.70 -8.23 -5.60
C ARG A 12 5.26 -7.68 -4.25
N GLU A 13 5.26 -8.49 -3.20
CA GLU A 13 4.91 -8.04 -1.84
C GLU A 13 5.97 -7.09 -1.25
N VAL A 14 7.24 -7.27 -1.59
CA VAL A 14 8.29 -6.33 -1.20
C VAL A 14 8.06 -4.98 -1.85
N ARG A 15 7.80 -4.95 -3.16
CA ARG A 15 7.54 -3.69 -3.89
C ARG A 15 6.29 -2.97 -3.43
N LEU A 16 5.19 -3.69 -3.24
CA LEU A 16 3.96 -3.11 -2.70
C LEU A 16 4.14 -2.52 -1.29
N ARG A 17 5.00 -3.11 -0.45
CA ARG A 17 5.34 -2.50 0.85
C ARG A 17 6.06 -1.17 0.67
N PHE A 18 7.02 -1.07 -0.26
CA PHE A 18 7.71 0.19 -0.54
C PHE A 18 6.76 1.26 -1.09
N ILE A 19 5.86 0.88 -2.00
CA ILE A 19 4.85 1.78 -2.55
C ILE A 19 3.91 2.27 -1.45
N LEU A 20 3.40 1.37 -0.60
CA LEU A 20 2.54 1.74 0.53
C LEU A 20 3.28 2.64 1.52
N PHE A 21 4.54 2.35 1.83
CA PHE A 21 5.35 3.19 2.71
C PHE A 21 5.52 4.62 2.16
N ALA A 22 5.85 4.76 0.87
CA ALA A 22 5.97 6.07 0.22
C ALA A 22 4.63 6.81 0.15
N LEU A 23 3.53 6.09 -0.10
CA LEU A 23 2.19 6.66 -0.11
C LEU A 23 1.80 7.20 1.27
N LEU A 24 2.12 6.46 2.35
CA LEU A 24 1.81 6.88 3.72
C LEU A 24 2.54 8.15 4.12
N ASP A 25 3.79 8.33 3.68
CA ASP A 25 4.54 9.56 3.91
C ASP A 25 3.83 10.77 3.27
N VAL A 26 3.43 10.63 2.00
CA VAL A 26 2.69 11.68 1.28
C VAL A 26 1.31 11.92 1.88
N ALA A 27 0.58 10.87 2.22
CA ALA A 27 -0.75 10.97 2.82
C ALA A 27 -0.69 11.64 4.20
N SER A 28 0.33 11.31 5.02
CA SER A 28 0.57 11.98 6.29
C SER A 28 0.90 13.46 6.10
N ALA A 29 1.68 13.82 5.08
CA ALA A 29 2.00 15.21 4.78
C ALA A 29 0.78 16.01 4.28
N GLN A 30 -0.16 15.35 3.60
CA GLN A 30 -1.41 15.93 3.15
C GLN A 30 -2.50 16.01 4.23
N GLY A 31 -2.24 15.45 5.41
CA GLY A 31 -3.17 15.49 6.55
C GLY A 31 -4.24 14.39 6.53
N ALA A 32 -4.00 13.29 5.82
CA ALA A 32 -4.94 12.17 5.76
C ALA A 32 -5.26 11.61 7.16
N PRO A 33 -6.50 11.12 7.36
CA PRO A 33 -6.99 10.67 8.65
C PRO A 33 -6.14 9.57 9.30
N ALA A 34 -5.86 9.73 10.59
CA ALA A 34 -5.08 8.76 11.36
C ALA A 34 -5.77 7.38 11.43
N GLU A 35 -7.10 7.33 11.38
CA GLU A 35 -7.88 6.10 11.30
C GLU A 35 -7.60 5.27 10.04
N VAL A 36 -7.09 5.89 8.97
CA VAL A 36 -6.65 5.21 7.75
C VAL A 36 -5.15 4.93 7.78
N LEU A 37 -4.34 5.90 8.24
CA LEU A 37 -2.88 5.77 8.26
C LEU A 37 -2.36 4.74 9.29
N LEU A 38 -2.94 4.70 10.49
CA LEU A 38 -2.46 3.81 11.56
C LEU A 38 -2.63 2.32 11.24
N PRO A 39 -3.79 1.85 10.72
CA PRO A 39 -3.92 0.47 10.27
C PRO A 39 -2.92 0.10 9.16
N ALA A 40 -2.69 1.01 8.21
CA ALA A 40 -1.75 0.80 7.11
C ALA A 40 -0.29 0.70 7.59
N HIS A 41 0.12 1.57 8.53
CA HIS A 41 1.44 1.46 9.19
C HIS A 41 1.59 0.15 9.98
N LYS A 42 0.54 -0.26 10.71
CA LYS A 42 0.53 -1.52 11.44
C LYS A 42 0.63 -2.72 10.50
N LEU A 43 -0.01 -2.65 9.33
CA LEU A 43 0.04 -3.69 8.32
C LEU A 43 1.49 -3.94 7.86
N LEU A 44 2.24 -2.87 7.58
CA LEU A 44 3.65 -2.96 7.14
C LEU A 44 4.56 -3.68 8.15
N SER A 45 4.27 -3.58 9.45
CA SER A 45 5.05 -4.22 10.53
C SER A 45 4.87 -5.74 10.61
N ASN A 46 3.89 -6.31 9.89
CA ASN A 46 3.57 -7.72 9.92
C ASN A 46 4.08 -8.45 8.64
N LYS A 47 3.43 -9.56 8.29
CA LYS A 47 3.63 -10.27 7.02
C LYS A 47 2.41 -10.11 6.10
N PRO A 48 2.09 -8.90 5.62
CA PRO A 48 0.94 -8.71 4.77
C PRO A 48 1.08 -9.46 3.46
N THR A 49 -0.05 -9.98 3.00
CA THR A 49 -0.20 -10.54 1.67
C THR A 49 -0.31 -9.44 0.63
N GLN A 50 -0.10 -9.80 -0.63
CA GLN A 50 -0.35 -8.91 -1.76
C GLN A 50 -1.74 -8.27 -1.73
N ALA A 51 -2.80 -9.04 -1.43
CA ALA A 51 -4.16 -8.52 -1.37
C ALA A 51 -4.32 -7.46 -0.28
N GLN A 52 -3.81 -7.73 0.92
CA GLN A 52 -3.87 -6.77 2.04
C GLN A 52 -3.14 -5.47 1.73
N LEU A 53 -2.01 -5.54 1.01
CA LEU A 53 -1.27 -4.35 0.58
C LEU A 53 -2.06 -3.55 -0.45
N CYS A 54 -2.66 -4.22 -1.44
CA CYS A 54 -3.54 -3.58 -2.42
C CYS A 54 -4.75 -2.90 -1.77
N ASP A 55 -5.43 -3.59 -0.86
CA ASP A 55 -6.58 -3.06 -0.13
C ASP A 55 -6.20 -1.82 0.69
N SER A 56 -5.04 -1.87 1.36
CA SER A 56 -4.53 -0.73 2.13
C SER A 56 -4.13 0.44 1.24
N LEU A 57 -3.57 0.20 0.04
CA LEU A 57 -3.28 1.25 -0.93
C LEU A 57 -4.56 1.92 -1.41
N ALA A 58 -5.58 1.13 -1.76
CA ALA A 58 -6.88 1.64 -2.19
C ALA A 58 -7.56 2.47 -1.09
N ALA A 59 -7.53 2.00 0.17
CA ALA A 59 -8.11 2.72 1.30
C ALA A 59 -7.44 4.08 1.54
N VAL A 60 -6.11 4.17 1.45
CA VAL A 60 -5.38 5.45 1.59
C VAL A 60 -5.67 6.38 0.41
N LEU A 61 -5.71 5.85 -0.82
CA LEU A 61 -6.00 6.64 -2.02
C LEU A 61 -7.45 7.15 -2.07
N ALA A 62 -8.38 6.49 -1.38
CA ALA A 62 -9.78 6.90 -1.30
C ALA A 62 -10.03 8.06 -0.33
N CYS A 63 -9.02 8.51 0.43
CA CYS A 63 -9.13 9.70 1.26
C CYS A 63 -9.26 10.96 0.41
N ASP A 64 -10.09 11.92 0.85
CA ASP A 64 -10.30 13.19 0.15
C ASP A 64 -8.98 13.99 0.05
N GLU A 65 -8.10 13.89 1.04
CA GLU A 65 -6.77 14.51 1.05
C GLU A 65 -5.85 13.93 -0.02
N MET A 66 -6.15 12.75 -0.54
CA MET A 66 -5.42 12.09 -1.62
C MET A 66 -6.06 12.31 -2.99
N ALA A 67 -7.13 13.11 -3.08
CA ALA A 67 -7.79 13.40 -4.34
C ALA A 67 -6.82 14.06 -5.33
N GLY A 68 -6.69 13.46 -6.52
CA GLY A 68 -5.78 13.93 -7.56
C GLY A 68 -4.32 13.50 -7.39
N PHE A 69 -3.98 12.81 -6.29
CA PHE A 69 -2.66 12.21 -6.15
C PHE A 69 -2.41 11.17 -7.25
N ARG A 70 -1.23 11.25 -7.87
CA ARG A 70 -0.71 10.21 -8.76
C ARG A 70 0.78 10.06 -8.56
N PHE A 71 1.25 8.81 -8.62
CA PHE A 71 2.66 8.54 -8.79
C PHE A 71 3.14 9.05 -10.16
N ALA A 72 4.45 9.26 -10.28
CA ALA A 72 5.06 9.67 -11.53
C ALA A 72 4.75 8.65 -12.64
N GLN A 73 4.28 9.16 -13.78
CA GLN A 73 3.84 8.30 -14.89
C GLN A 73 4.98 7.41 -15.40
N GLY A 74 4.64 6.17 -15.74
CA GLY A 74 5.60 5.18 -16.23
C GLY A 74 6.53 4.62 -15.14
N THR A 75 6.29 4.96 -13.87
CA THR A 75 6.87 4.23 -12.75
C THR A 75 6.07 2.98 -12.44
N GLU A 76 6.71 2.01 -11.80
CA GLU A 76 6.01 0.81 -11.35
C GLU A 76 4.87 1.13 -10.37
N ALA A 77 5.01 2.17 -9.55
CA ALA A 77 3.95 2.62 -8.65
C ALA A 77 2.72 3.13 -9.41
N ASP A 78 2.92 3.80 -10.54
CA ASP A 78 1.86 4.22 -11.45
C ASP A 78 1.19 3.02 -12.15
N ASP A 79 1.95 2.00 -12.55
CA ASP A 79 1.38 0.75 -13.09
C ASP A 79 0.55 0.00 -12.03
N VAL A 80 1.01 -0.05 -10.78
CA VAL A 80 0.27 -0.60 -9.65
C VAL A 80 -1.04 0.17 -9.42
N MET A 81 -1.01 1.50 -9.44
CA MET A 81 -2.25 2.27 -9.27
C MET A 81 -3.23 2.06 -10.42
N ARG A 82 -2.75 1.99 -11.67
CA ARG A 82 -3.60 1.68 -12.82
C ARG A 82 -4.26 0.32 -12.67
N SER A 83 -3.51 -0.69 -12.25
CA SER A 83 -4.05 -2.02 -11.96
C SER A 83 -5.07 -2.05 -10.82
N LEU A 84 -5.00 -1.12 -9.85
CA LEU A 84 -5.99 -1.00 -8.78
C LEU A 84 -7.28 -0.33 -9.28
N ALA A 85 -7.16 0.68 -10.14
CA ALA A 85 -8.31 1.36 -10.74
C ALA A 85 -9.13 0.44 -11.65
N ASP A 86 -8.50 -0.50 -12.35
CA ASP A 86 -9.18 -1.45 -13.25
C ASP A 86 -10.02 -2.53 -12.53
N VAL A 87 -9.86 -2.67 -11.20
CA VAL A 87 -10.53 -3.70 -10.38
C VAL A 87 -11.75 -3.13 -9.63
N THR A 88 -12.01 -1.82 -9.74
CA THR A 88 -13.10 -1.11 -9.06
C THR A 88 -14.13 -0.59 -10.07
#